data_AF-A0A929XTW9-F1
#
_entry.id   AF-A0A929XTW9-F1
#
_cell.length_a   1.000
_cell.length_b   1.000
_cell.length_c   1.000
_cell.angle_alpha   90.00
_cell.angle_beta   90.00
_cell.angle_gamma   90.00
#
_symmetry.space_group_name_H-M   'P 1'
#
loop_
_entity.id
_entity.type
_entity.pdbx_description
1 polymer ?
#
loop_
_entity_poly.entity_id
_entity_poly.type
_entity_poly.pdbx_seq_one_letter_code
_entity_poly.pdbx_strand_id
1 'polypeptide(L)'
;YYQSQMNEWIRNYSEKVNEVLVHGYTAKSEAGCLMLTGAVHTDSTYQYSFDQLNNTNKKYSLLTGRNFRVNDALLEDASRLATKKDATEGPSELKNAKALYDLSATTTIYRNATSGEFLKKVQSDIAMNRNNSSTMNKVYTGLRKTIGDQRLSEMGVDNDEEAMNLSKFNRAYVLSSKMLQTFTEIYDRLILQTGV
;
A
#
# COMPACT_ATOMS: atom_id res chain seq x y z
N TYR A 1 -7.14 -3.08 4.62
CA TYR A 1 -7.80 -1.82 5.03
C TYR A 1 -8.40 -1.07 3.84
N TYR A 2 -7.61 -0.51 2.92
CA TYR A 2 -8.12 0.31 1.79
C TYR A 2 -9.17 -0.36 0.92
N GLN A 3 -9.00 -1.66 0.61
CA GLN A 3 -9.99 -2.40 -0.16
C GLN A 3 -11.34 -2.52 0.56
N SER A 4 -11.33 -2.67 1.89
CA SER A 4 -12.56 -2.69 2.69
C SER A 4 -13.26 -1.33 2.65
N GLN A 5 -12.48 -0.25 2.75
CA GLN A 5 -12.98 1.13 2.66
C GLN A 5 -13.59 1.42 1.28
N MET A 6 -12.93 0.96 0.22
CA MET A 6 -13.44 1.08 -1.14
C MET A 6 -14.71 0.25 -1.36
N ASN A 7 -14.76 -0.98 -0.85
CA ASN A 7 -15.96 -1.82 -0.92
C ASN A 7 -17.14 -1.14 -0.22
N GLU A 8 -16.94 -0.56 0.95
CA GLU A 8 -17.98 0.13 1.70
C GLU A 8 -18.48 1.39 0.98
N TRP A 9 -17.57 2.18 0.40
CA TRP A 9 -17.93 3.32 -0.42
C TRP A 9 -18.74 2.94 -1.66
N ILE A 10 -18.31 1.90 -2.39
CA ILE A 10 -19.03 1.39 -3.56
C ILE A 10 -20.46 0.98 -3.18
N ARG A 11 -20.63 0.30 -2.04
CA ARG A 11 -21.95 -0.14 -1.58
C ARG A 11 -22.88 1.02 -1.30
N ASN A 12 -22.45 1.98 -0.49
CA ASN A 12 -23.28 3.13 -0.11
C ASN A 12 -23.56 4.04 -1.31
N TYR A 13 -22.58 4.23 -2.19
CA TYR A 13 -22.75 5.03 -3.40
C TYR A 13 -23.72 4.36 -4.38
N SER A 14 -23.57 3.05 -4.59
CA SER A 14 -24.46 2.28 -5.48
C SER A 14 -25.89 2.23 -4.94
N GLU A 15 -26.08 2.05 -3.63
CA GLU A 15 -27.40 2.09 -2.99
C GLU A 15 -28.09 3.41 -3.30
N LYS A 16 -27.42 4.55 -3.07
CA LYS A 16 -28.02 5.87 -3.27
C LYS A 16 -28.26 6.23 -4.74
N VAL A 17 -27.35 5.90 -5.64
CA VAL A 17 -27.55 6.13 -7.08
C VAL A 17 -28.71 5.29 -7.60
N ASN A 18 -28.78 4.01 -7.23
CA ASN A 18 -29.84 3.14 -7.70
C ASN A 18 -31.20 3.45 -7.07
N GLU A 19 -31.25 3.89 -5.81
CA GLU A 19 -32.47 4.36 -5.15
C GLU A 19 -33.10 5.50 -5.96
N VAL A 20 -32.30 6.46 -6.42
CA VAL A 20 -32.76 7.57 -7.26
C VAL A 20 -33.24 7.09 -8.63
N LEU A 21 -32.51 6.18 -9.27
CA LEU A 21 -32.81 5.77 -10.65
C LEU A 21 -33.94 4.75 -10.78
N VAL A 22 -34.07 3.80 -9.84
CA VAL A 22 -35.14 2.79 -9.85
C VAL A 22 -36.50 3.41 -9.55
N HIS A 23 -36.55 4.48 -8.77
CA HIS A 23 -37.79 5.22 -8.50
C HIS A 23 -38.11 6.32 -9.52
N GLY A 24 -37.27 6.49 -10.54
CA GLY A 24 -37.49 7.46 -11.61
C GLY A 24 -38.13 6.85 -12.85
N TYR A 25 -38.35 7.70 -13.86
CA TYR A 25 -38.90 7.32 -15.16
C TYR A 25 -38.00 7.78 -16.30
N THR A 26 -37.96 7.01 -17.38
CA THR A 26 -37.27 7.37 -18.63
C THR A 26 -37.99 8.52 -19.34
N ALA A 27 -37.36 9.10 -20.38
CA ALA A 27 -38.01 10.13 -21.20
C ALA A 27 -39.35 9.66 -21.82
N LYS A 28 -39.51 8.34 -22.02
CA LYS A 28 -40.71 7.68 -22.54
C LYS A 28 -41.73 7.28 -21.46
N SER A 29 -41.53 7.71 -20.20
CA SER A 29 -42.35 7.33 -19.05
C SER A 29 -42.30 5.84 -18.67
N GLU A 30 -41.25 5.13 -19.07
CA GLU A 30 -41.02 3.76 -18.62
C GLU A 30 -40.33 3.77 -17.24
N ALA A 31 -40.52 2.70 -16.46
CA ALA A 31 -39.85 2.57 -15.17
C ALA A 31 -38.32 2.55 -15.33
N GLY A 32 -37.63 3.28 -14.45
CA GLY A 32 -36.18 3.31 -14.42
C GLY A 32 -35.56 1.97 -14.05
N CYS A 33 -34.33 1.75 -14.50
CA CYS A 33 -33.52 0.60 -14.10
C CYS A 33 -32.34 1.03 -13.24
N LEU A 34 -31.78 0.07 -12.51
CA LEU A 34 -30.54 0.27 -11.75
C LEU A 34 -29.39 0.66 -12.70
N MET A 35 -28.49 1.52 -12.23
CA MET A 35 -27.30 1.92 -12.99
C MET A 35 -26.04 1.20 -12.55
N LEU A 36 -25.90 1.01 -11.25
CA LEU A 36 -24.70 0.44 -10.65
C LEU A 36 -24.99 -0.97 -10.13
N THR A 37 -24.26 -1.96 -10.63
CA THR A 37 -24.44 -3.37 -10.27
C THR A 37 -23.09 -4.07 -10.15
N GLY A 38 -23.12 -5.38 -10.03
CA GLY A 38 -21.93 -6.20 -10.09
C GLY A 38 -22.15 -7.50 -10.86
N ALA A 39 -21.06 -8.04 -11.36
CA ALA A 39 -21.05 -9.37 -11.95
C ALA A 39 -21.31 -10.44 -10.88
N VAL A 40 -22.22 -11.38 -11.15
CA VAL A 40 -22.56 -12.48 -10.22
C VAL A 40 -21.41 -13.47 -10.10
N HIS A 41 -20.68 -13.70 -11.20
CA HIS A 41 -19.44 -14.49 -11.24
C HIS A 41 -18.34 -13.65 -11.91
N THR A 42 -17.08 -13.95 -11.61
CA THR A 42 -15.93 -13.10 -12.00
C THR A 42 -15.74 -12.98 -13.53
N ASP A 43 -16.41 -13.83 -14.32
CA ASP A 43 -16.33 -13.83 -15.80
C ASP A 43 -17.71 -13.95 -16.48
N SER A 44 -18.80 -13.57 -15.80
CA SER A 44 -20.15 -13.75 -16.32
C SER A 44 -20.82 -12.46 -16.76
N THR A 45 -21.58 -12.53 -17.86
CA THR A 45 -22.51 -11.49 -18.32
C THR A 45 -23.68 -11.27 -17.35
N TYR A 46 -23.95 -12.20 -16.43
CA TYR A 46 -25.04 -12.01 -15.45
C TYR A 46 -24.74 -10.92 -14.43
N GLN A 47 -25.69 -9.99 -14.27
CA GLN A 47 -25.70 -8.89 -13.31
C GLN A 47 -26.64 -9.14 -12.16
N TYR A 48 -26.32 -8.59 -11.00
CA TYR A 48 -27.28 -8.54 -9.90
C TYR A 48 -28.45 -7.61 -10.25
N SER A 49 -29.67 -8.08 -9.98
CA SER A 49 -30.87 -7.25 -10.03
C SER A 49 -30.98 -6.35 -8.79
N PHE A 50 -31.85 -5.34 -8.86
CA PHE A 50 -32.08 -4.44 -7.73
C PHE A 50 -32.55 -5.21 -6.48
N ASP A 51 -33.46 -6.17 -6.63
CA ASP A 51 -33.97 -6.98 -5.51
C ASP A 51 -32.88 -7.85 -4.87
N GLN A 52 -31.95 -8.38 -5.68
CA GLN A 52 -30.82 -9.16 -5.18
C GLN A 52 -29.83 -8.29 -4.39
N LEU A 53 -29.65 -7.03 -4.79
CA LEU A 53 -28.80 -6.07 -4.09
C LEU A 53 -29.49 -5.46 -2.86
N ASN A 54 -30.80 -5.24 -2.91
CA ASN A 54 -31.58 -4.58 -1.87
C ASN A 54 -32.25 -5.54 -0.87
N ASN A 55 -31.93 -6.84 -0.93
CA ASN A 55 -32.47 -7.82 0.00
C ASN A 55 -32.14 -7.44 1.47
N THR A 56 -33.16 -7.48 2.33
CA THR A 56 -33.25 -6.89 3.68
C THR A 56 -32.08 -7.23 4.60
N ASN A 57 -31.38 -8.34 4.37
CA ASN A 57 -30.26 -8.79 5.21
C ASN A 57 -28.87 -8.41 4.70
N LYS A 58 -28.72 -7.95 3.44
CA LYS A 58 -27.40 -7.79 2.78
C LYS A 58 -27.30 -6.59 1.85
N LYS A 59 -27.95 -5.46 2.17
CA LYS A 59 -27.89 -4.16 1.46
C LYS A 59 -26.58 -3.94 0.70
N TYR A 60 -26.57 -4.25 -0.58
CA TYR A 60 -25.44 -4.12 -1.50
C TYR A 60 -24.15 -4.86 -1.11
N SER A 61 -24.14 -5.71 -0.07
CA SER A 61 -22.95 -6.43 0.42
C SER A 61 -22.29 -7.33 -0.63
N LEU A 62 -23.03 -7.72 -1.66
CA LEU A 62 -22.54 -8.50 -2.81
C LEU A 62 -21.63 -7.66 -3.74
N LEU A 63 -21.70 -6.32 -3.67
CA LEU A 63 -20.81 -5.44 -4.40
C LEU A 63 -19.48 -5.26 -3.68
N THR A 64 -18.43 -5.32 -4.49
CA THR A 64 -17.02 -5.14 -4.13
C THR A 64 -16.33 -4.41 -5.26
N GLY A 65 -15.16 -3.81 -5.00
CA GLY A 65 -14.35 -3.18 -6.04
C GLY A 65 -13.89 -4.12 -7.16
N ARG A 66 -14.05 -5.45 -7.01
CA ARG A 66 -13.69 -6.43 -8.04
C ARG A 66 -14.83 -6.73 -9.01
N ASN A 67 -16.08 -6.73 -8.55
CA ASN A 67 -17.23 -7.10 -9.39
C ASN A 67 -18.10 -5.91 -9.80
N PHE A 68 -17.86 -4.72 -9.24
CA PHE A 68 -18.59 -3.49 -9.56
C PHE A 68 -18.55 -3.14 -11.05
N ARG A 69 -19.71 -2.85 -11.64
CA ARG A 69 -19.88 -2.45 -13.04
C ARG A 69 -21.15 -1.61 -13.27
N VAL A 70 -21.21 -0.93 -14.41
CA VAL A 70 -22.45 -0.29 -14.88
C VAL A 70 -23.37 -1.35 -15.49
N ASN A 71 -24.68 -1.17 -15.35
CA ASN A 71 -25.69 -2.03 -15.93
C ASN A 71 -25.55 -2.08 -17.46
N ASP A 72 -25.48 -3.27 -18.04
CA ASP A 72 -25.21 -3.45 -19.48
C ASP A 72 -26.39 -2.92 -20.31
N ALA A 73 -27.61 -3.03 -19.77
CA ALA A 73 -28.82 -2.47 -20.36
C ALA A 73 -28.74 -0.96 -20.63
N LEU A 74 -28.02 -0.21 -19.79
CA LEU A 74 -27.80 1.24 -19.97
C LEU A 74 -26.62 1.55 -20.89
N LEU A 75 -25.65 0.63 -20.98
CA LEU A 75 -24.54 0.74 -21.92
C LEU A 75 -25.01 0.50 -23.35
N GLU A 76 -25.94 -0.43 -23.54
CA GLU A 76 -26.57 -0.72 -24.83
C GLU A 76 -27.59 0.35 -25.24
N ASP A 77 -28.37 0.87 -24.29
CA ASP A 77 -29.37 1.90 -24.55
C ASP A 77 -29.40 2.98 -23.46
N ALA A 78 -28.76 4.11 -23.77
CA ALA A 78 -28.72 5.28 -22.91
C ALA A 78 -30.10 5.94 -22.69
N SER A 79 -31.09 5.67 -23.57
CA SER A 79 -32.45 6.24 -23.42
C SER A 79 -33.22 5.64 -22.24
N ARG A 80 -32.73 4.54 -21.67
CA ARG A 80 -33.28 3.87 -20.48
C ARG A 80 -32.88 4.54 -19.17
N LEU A 81 -32.06 5.59 -19.22
CA LEU A 81 -31.71 6.36 -18.03
C LEU A 81 -32.93 7.13 -17.51
N ALA A 82 -33.24 6.97 -16.23
CA ALA A 82 -34.38 7.62 -15.61
C ALA A 82 -34.09 9.11 -15.31
N THR A 83 -34.47 9.99 -16.22
CA THR A 83 -34.29 11.46 -16.09
C THR A 83 -35.43 12.14 -15.33
N LYS A 84 -36.62 11.55 -15.37
CA LYS A 84 -37.85 12.10 -14.79
C LYS A 84 -38.13 11.54 -13.41
N LYS A 85 -38.84 12.31 -12.58
CA LYS A 85 -39.30 11.85 -11.26
C LYS A 85 -40.76 11.40 -11.30
N ASP A 86 -41.55 11.99 -12.20
CA ASP A 86 -42.95 11.64 -12.40
C ASP A 86 -43.17 11.22 -13.86
N ALA A 87 -44.03 10.21 -14.07
CA ALA A 87 -44.40 9.72 -15.39
C ALA A 87 -45.31 10.70 -16.15
N THR A 88 -46.06 11.54 -15.43
CA THR A 88 -47.04 12.49 -15.98
C THR A 88 -46.40 13.76 -16.53
N GLU A 89 -45.16 14.05 -16.13
CA GLU A 89 -44.40 15.21 -16.56
C GLU A 89 -43.82 15.02 -17.97
N GLY A 90 -43.65 16.14 -18.66
CA GLY A 90 -43.16 16.18 -20.04
C GLY A 90 -41.76 15.58 -20.19
N PRO A 91 -41.36 15.23 -21.42
CA PRO A 91 -40.08 14.57 -21.70
C PRO A 91 -38.84 15.40 -21.32
N SER A 92 -39.00 16.70 -21.07
CA SER A 92 -37.93 17.62 -20.65
C SER A 92 -37.73 17.68 -19.12
N GLU A 93 -38.46 16.90 -18.33
CA GLU A 93 -38.26 16.87 -16.88
C GLU A 93 -36.90 16.23 -16.51
N LEU A 94 -36.08 16.98 -15.75
CA LEU A 94 -34.73 16.58 -15.34
C LEU A 94 -34.58 16.51 -13.82
N LYS A 95 -35.68 16.38 -13.07
CA LYS A 95 -35.64 16.38 -11.59
C LYS A 95 -34.81 15.23 -11.04
N ASN A 96 -34.84 14.05 -11.69
CA ASN A 96 -34.04 12.91 -11.25
C ASN A 96 -32.56 13.09 -11.56
N ALA A 97 -32.24 13.68 -12.73
CA ALA A 97 -30.87 14.05 -13.08
C ALA A 97 -30.28 15.09 -12.11
N LYS A 98 -31.10 16.07 -11.67
CA LYS A 98 -30.71 17.01 -10.61
C LYS A 98 -30.47 16.31 -9.28
N ALA A 99 -31.33 15.36 -8.90
CA ALA A 99 -31.12 14.57 -7.69
C ALA A 99 -29.81 13.77 -7.71
N LEU A 100 -29.42 13.22 -8.87
CA LEU A 100 -28.11 12.57 -9.04
C LEU A 100 -26.94 13.55 -8.93
N TYR A 101 -27.10 14.75 -9.51
CA TYR A 101 -26.10 15.81 -9.36
C TYR A 101 -25.94 16.21 -7.89
N ASP A 102 -27.03 16.46 -7.18
CA ASP A 102 -27.02 16.80 -5.76
C ASP A 102 -26.45 15.66 -4.91
N LEU A 103 -26.76 14.41 -5.25
CA LEU A 103 -26.16 13.24 -4.61
C LEU A 103 -24.63 13.23 -4.74
N SER A 104 -24.11 13.58 -5.92
CA SER A 104 -22.67 13.63 -6.16
C SER A 104 -21.98 14.80 -5.45
N ALA A 105 -22.65 15.96 -5.40
CA ALA A 105 -22.06 17.24 -5.01
C ALA A 105 -22.24 17.59 -3.53
N THR A 106 -23.38 17.25 -2.92
CA THR A 106 -23.75 17.73 -1.59
C THR A 106 -23.99 16.61 -0.58
N THR A 107 -24.37 15.42 -1.03
CA THR A 107 -24.70 14.33 -0.11
C THR A 107 -23.45 13.70 0.48
N THR A 108 -23.40 13.65 1.81
CA THR A 108 -22.36 12.97 2.57
C THR A 108 -22.66 11.48 2.64
N ILE A 109 -22.19 10.75 1.64
CA ILE A 109 -22.49 9.31 1.48
C ILE A 109 -21.61 8.45 2.41
N TYR A 110 -20.42 8.95 2.78
CA TYR A 110 -19.50 8.19 3.61
C TYR A 110 -18.62 9.10 4.48
N ARG A 111 -18.57 8.82 5.80
CA ARG A 111 -17.73 9.52 6.80
C ARG A 111 -17.82 11.06 6.74
N ASN A 112 -19.04 11.60 6.57
CA ASN A 112 -19.28 13.04 6.44
C ASN A 112 -18.51 13.72 5.30
N ALA A 113 -18.10 12.95 4.28
CA ALA A 113 -17.48 13.46 3.07
C ALA A 113 -18.41 13.22 1.88
N THR A 114 -18.33 14.10 0.89
CA THR A 114 -18.94 13.84 -0.42
C THR A 114 -18.27 12.63 -1.07
N SER A 115 -18.97 12.01 -2.02
CA SER A 115 -18.46 10.83 -2.75
C SER A 115 -17.07 11.06 -3.34
N GLY A 116 -16.84 12.21 -3.98
CA GLY A 116 -15.57 12.58 -4.58
C GLY A 116 -14.47 12.93 -3.57
N GLU A 117 -14.80 13.64 -2.48
CA GLU A 117 -13.82 13.95 -1.43
C GLU A 117 -13.31 12.70 -0.73
N PHE A 118 -14.18 11.71 -0.50
CA PHE A 118 -13.75 10.45 0.09
C PHE A 118 -12.73 9.74 -0.79
N LEU A 119 -12.99 9.62 -2.09
CA LEU A 119 -12.04 9.00 -3.03
C LEU A 119 -10.70 9.73 -3.04
N LYS A 120 -10.72 11.06 -3.03
CA LYS A 120 -9.50 11.88 -2.92
C LYS A 120 -8.74 11.60 -1.62
N LYS A 121 -9.43 11.48 -0.49
CA LYS A 121 -8.82 11.15 0.81
C LYS A 121 -8.16 9.77 0.78
N VAL A 122 -8.86 8.75 0.28
CA VAL A 122 -8.31 7.39 0.15
C VAL A 122 -7.08 7.38 -0.77
N GLN A 123 -7.14 8.08 -1.90
CA GLN A 123 -6.00 8.20 -2.81
C GLN A 123 -4.80 8.87 -2.15
N SER A 124 -5.02 9.97 -1.43
CA SER A 124 -3.98 10.68 -0.68
C SER A 124 -3.35 9.81 0.40
N ASP A 125 -4.16 9.05 1.15
CA ASP A 125 -3.66 8.14 2.19
C ASP A 125 -2.80 7.02 1.59
N ILE A 126 -3.22 6.44 0.47
CA ILE A 126 -2.44 5.42 -0.26
C ILE A 126 -1.12 6.03 -0.76
N ALA A 127 -1.17 7.23 -1.33
CA ALA A 127 0.02 7.92 -1.82
C ALA A 127 1.00 8.24 -0.67
N MET A 128 0.50 8.73 0.45
CA MET A 128 1.29 9.01 1.65
C MET A 128 1.93 7.73 2.19
N ASN A 129 1.18 6.64 2.30
CA ASN A 129 1.72 5.37 2.76
C ASN A 129 2.75 4.78 1.80
N ARG A 130 2.53 4.91 0.48
CA ARG A 130 3.54 4.53 -0.52
C ARG A 130 4.83 5.33 -0.34
N ASN A 131 4.73 6.63 -0.12
CA ASN A 131 5.88 7.50 0.12
C ASN A 131 6.61 7.11 1.42
N ASN A 132 5.87 6.85 2.50
CA ASN A 132 6.44 6.37 3.77
C ASN A 132 7.17 5.03 3.59
N SER A 133 6.57 4.05 2.91
CA SER A 133 7.22 2.78 2.61
C SER A 133 8.46 2.95 1.73
N SER A 134 8.44 3.86 0.76
CA SER A 134 9.60 4.19 -0.08
C SER A 134 10.74 4.77 0.74
N THR A 135 10.47 5.74 1.61
CA THR A 135 11.45 6.32 2.54
C THR A 135 12.02 5.26 3.48
N MET A 136 11.14 4.44 4.07
CA MET A 136 11.55 3.35 4.96
C MET A 136 12.48 2.36 4.24
N ASN A 137 12.15 1.99 3.00
CA ASN A 137 12.99 1.12 2.19
C ASN A 137 14.38 1.73 1.89
N LYS A 138 14.45 3.04 1.62
CA LYS A 138 15.72 3.75 1.46
C LYS A 138 16.55 3.73 2.74
N VAL A 139 15.92 3.97 3.89
CA VAL A 139 16.59 3.91 5.21
C VAL A 139 17.14 2.51 5.47
N TYR A 140 16.33 1.45 5.30
CA TYR A 140 16.80 0.08 5.49
C TYR A 140 17.90 -0.32 4.51
N THR A 141 17.83 0.13 3.25
CA THR A 141 18.89 -0.11 2.27
C THR A 141 20.19 0.58 2.68
N GLY A 142 20.10 1.82 3.17
CA GLY A 142 21.23 2.56 3.73
C GLY A 142 21.85 1.85 4.93
N LEU A 143 21.03 1.45 5.90
CA LEU A 143 21.47 0.67 7.08
C LEU A 143 22.14 -0.63 6.69
N ARG A 144 21.55 -1.39 5.75
CA ARG A 144 22.15 -2.62 5.24
C ARG A 144 23.53 -2.37 4.64
N LYS A 145 23.70 -1.26 3.90
CA LYS A 145 24.99 -0.87 3.35
C LYS A 145 25.99 -0.54 4.46
N THR A 146 25.63 0.31 5.42
CA THR A 146 26.50 0.65 6.56
C THR A 146 26.92 -0.58 7.37
N ILE A 147 25.99 -1.50 7.65
CA ILE A 147 26.30 -2.76 8.33
C ILE A 147 27.25 -3.61 7.46
N GLY A 148 27.02 -3.67 6.14
CA GLY A 148 27.91 -4.34 5.21
C GLY A 148 29.33 -3.76 5.22
N ASP A 149 29.44 -2.43 5.18
CA ASP A 149 30.72 -1.71 5.21
C ASP A 149 31.43 -1.91 6.56
N GLN A 150 30.70 -1.87 7.69
CA GLN A 150 31.25 -2.19 9.02
C GLN A 150 31.74 -3.64 9.10
N ARG A 151 30.97 -4.59 8.57
CA ARG A 151 31.41 -5.99 8.51
C ARG A 151 32.68 -6.13 7.68
N LEU A 152 32.79 -5.47 6.53
CA LEU A 152 34.01 -5.50 5.73
C LEU A 152 35.19 -4.82 6.43
N SER A 153 34.94 -3.75 7.20
CA SER A 153 35.97 -3.06 7.99
C SER A 153 36.51 -3.93 9.13
N GLU A 154 35.65 -4.67 9.83
CA GLU A 154 36.04 -5.57 10.93
C GLU A 154 36.57 -6.92 10.43
N MET A 155 36.04 -7.43 9.31
CA MET A 155 36.47 -8.69 8.70
C MET A 155 37.67 -8.51 7.76
N GLY A 156 38.07 -7.26 7.51
CA GLY A 156 39.27 -6.94 6.75
C GLY A 156 40.51 -7.15 7.60
N VAL A 157 41.48 -7.88 7.06
CA VAL A 157 42.85 -7.91 7.59
C VAL A 157 43.59 -6.74 6.98
N ASP A 158 44.04 -5.79 7.80
CA ASP A 158 44.96 -4.76 7.34
C ASP A 158 46.37 -5.36 7.28
N ASN A 159 46.86 -5.62 6.06
CA ASN A 159 48.19 -6.19 5.83
C ASN A 159 49.30 -5.31 6.43
N ASP A 160 49.10 -3.99 6.54
CA ASP A 160 50.08 -3.10 7.15
C ASP A 160 50.06 -3.23 8.68
N GLU A 161 48.89 -3.47 9.29
CA GLU A 161 48.77 -3.78 10.71
C GLU A 161 49.36 -5.17 11.04
N GLU A 162 49.10 -6.18 10.21
CA GLU A 162 49.69 -7.51 10.35
C GLU A 162 51.21 -7.47 10.16
N ALA A 163 51.72 -6.73 9.16
CA ALA A 163 53.15 -6.51 8.96
C ALA A 163 53.79 -5.71 10.12
N MET A 164 53.10 -4.71 10.66
CA MET A 164 53.57 -3.97 11.83
C MET A 164 53.60 -4.87 13.08
N ASN A 165 52.58 -5.68 13.30
CA ASN A 165 52.55 -6.63 14.40
C ASN A 165 53.63 -7.70 14.24
N LEU A 166 53.86 -8.21 13.02
CA LEU A 166 54.97 -9.10 12.71
C LEU A 166 56.33 -8.44 12.99
N SER A 167 56.50 -7.16 12.64
CA SER A 167 57.71 -6.38 12.93
C SER A 167 57.91 -6.20 14.44
N LYS A 168 56.85 -5.93 15.21
CA LYS A 168 56.90 -5.89 16.67
C LYS A 168 57.30 -7.23 17.26
N PHE A 169 56.72 -8.34 16.80
CA PHE A 169 57.10 -9.69 17.24
C PHE A 169 58.55 -10.02 16.92
N ASN A 170 59.04 -9.67 15.73
CA ASN A 170 60.45 -9.84 15.38
C ASN A 170 61.37 -9.01 16.28
N ARG A 171 61.03 -7.74 16.56
CA ARG A 171 61.81 -6.89 17.48
C ARG A 171 61.81 -7.43 18.90
N ALA A 172 60.66 -7.89 19.40
CA ALA A 172 60.56 -8.52 20.72
C ALA A 172 61.39 -9.80 20.79
N TYR A 173 61.36 -10.64 19.75
CA TYR A 173 62.17 -11.86 19.67
C TYR A 173 63.67 -11.57 19.66
N VAL A 174 64.11 -10.57 18.87
CA VAL A 174 65.51 -10.11 18.87
C VAL A 174 65.91 -9.57 20.23
N LEU A 175 65.04 -8.83 20.91
CA LEU A 175 65.29 -8.33 22.26
C LEU A 175 65.43 -9.47 23.27
N SER A 176 64.51 -10.44 23.27
CA SER A 176 64.59 -11.63 24.13
C SER A 176 65.84 -12.45 23.84
N SER A 177 66.26 -12.56 22.57
CA SER A 177 67.49 -13.24 22.18
C SER A 177 68.73 -12.53 22.74
N LYS A 178 68.75 -11.20 22.73
CA LYS A 178 69.81 -10.41 23.37
C LYS A 178 69.81 -10.58 24.89
N MET A 179 68.64 -10.60 25.54
CA MET A 179 68.55 -10.86 26.98
C MET A 179 69.10 -12.25 27.33
N LEU A 180 68.76 -13.28 26.54
CA LEU A 180 69.32 -14.62 26.70
C LEU A 180 70.84 -14.64 26.52
N GLN A 181 71.36 -13.98 25.49
CA GLN A 181 72.82 -13.83 25.30
C GLN A 181 73.48 -13.16 26.49
N THR A 182 72.90 -12.07 27.03
CA THR A 182 73.45 -11.44 28.24
C THR A 182 73.38 -12.35 29.46
N PHE A 183 72.33 -13.17 29.59
CA PHE A 183 72.26 -14.16 30.67
C PHE A 183 73.31 -15.25 30.48
N THR A 184 73.53 -15.74 29.25
CA THR A 184 74.59 -16.70 28.94
C THR A 184 75.97 -16.11 29.25
N GLU A 185 76.24 -14.86 28.88
CA GLU A 185 77.50 -14.19 29.24
C GLU A 185 77.68 -14.07 30.75
N ILE A 186 76.62 -13.75 31.50
CA ILE A 186 76.65 -13.75 32.97
C ILE A 186 76.92 -15.16 33.51
N TYR A 187 76.26 -16.19 32.96
CA TYR A 187 76.50 -17.58 33.33
C TYR A 187 77.94 -18.03 33.05
N ASP A 188 78.48 -17.70 31.87
CA ASP A 188 79.86 -18.00 31.51
C ASP A 188 80.84 -17.27 32.44
N ARG A 189 80.58 -16.00 32.78
CA ARG A 189 81.41 -15.26 33.75
C ARG A 189 81.35 -15.88 35.14
N LEU A 190 80.16 -16.26 35.62
CA LEU A 190 79.97 -16.85 36.95
C LEU A 190 80.53 -18.29 37.07
N ILE A 191 80.41 -19.10 36.02
CA ILE A 191 80.79 -20.51 36.05
C ILE A 191 82.24 -20.72 35.60
N LEU A 192 82.68 -20.04 34.53
CA LEU A 192 83.98 -20.30 33.91
C LEU A 192 85.08 -19.31 34.31
N GLN A 193 84.73 -18.12 34.84
CA GLN A 193 85.73 -17.08 35.17
C GLN A 193 85.72 -16.60 36.63
N THR A 194 84.80 -17.09 37.48
CA THR A 194 84.83 -16.88 38.94
C THR A 194 84.95 -18.16 39.76
N GLY A 195 85.17 -19.31 39.12
CA GLY A 195 85.75 -20.47 39.81
C GLY A 195 87.26 -20.25 39.97
N VAL A 196 87.72 -20.28 41.24
CA VAL A 196 89.10 -20.20 41.75
C VAL A 196 90.22 -20.24 40.70
#